data_AF-A0A6B3AGP3-F1
#
_entry.id   AF-A0A6B3AGP3-F1
#
_cell.length_a   1.000
_cell.length_b   1.000
_cell.length_c   1.000
_cell.angle_alpha   90.00
_cell.angle_beta   90.00
_cell.angle_gamma   90.00
#
_symmetry.space_group_name_H-M   'P 1'
#
loop_
_entity.id
_entity.type
_entity.pdbx_description
1 polymer ?
#
loop_
_entity_poly.entity_id
_entity_poly.type
_entity_poly.pdbx_seq_one_letter_code
_entity_poly.pdbx_strand_id
1 'polypeptide(L)'
;MTAQQPLAYDAFVELAVADSAVVGLVLKGSRAHDGMTTAHSDHDLYVIVADGAGTGLTRFAGGRSAGLDLVVLTLSEFCGAGVPDWERYALARARVVLDRLDGGIARVLADRARLDTDEAFRDCGAWLDAYANSSYRWVKNHRDGLALAARLDAGDSMRFLLEFLFALHRRPRPYNKYLEWELARYPLPGWDTGVLLHAVGRISAAGDVSLQRRMFARVEQAARDAGHGEVLDAWGDGLDLMRPQATDSGTT
;
A
#
# COMPACT_ATOMS: atom_id res chain seq x y z
N MET A 1 32.66 -25.94 11.51
CA MET A 1 31.40 -25.19 11.62
C MET A 1 30.51 -25.63 10.48
N THR A 2 29.57 -26.55 10.75
CA THR A 2 28.56 -26.95 9.78
C THR A 2 27.61 -25.77 9.58
N ALA A 3 27.54 -25.23 8.36
CA ALA A 3 26.52 -24.26 8.00
C ALA A 3 25.16 -24.93 8.24
N GLN A 4 24.43 -24.44 9.24
CA GLN A 4 23.10 -24.93 9.57
C GLN A 4 22.24 -24.72 8.33
N GLN A 5 21.68 -25.80 7.76
CA GLN A 5 20.82 -25.69 6.58
C GLN A 5 19.69 -24.70 6.90
N PRO A 6 19.41 -23.74 5.99
CA PRO A 6 18.30 -22.81 6.19
C PRO A 6 17.00 -23.60 6.35
N LEU A 7 16.28 -23.30 7.41
CA LEU A 7 15.05 -24.01 7.77
C LEU A 7 13.97 -23.72 6.74
N ALA A 8 13.37 -24.77 6.16
CA ALA A 8 12.28 -24.63 5.20
C ALA A 8 10.98 -24.15 5.88
N TYR A 9 10.09 -23.53 5.10
CA TYR A 9 8.80 -23.00 5.58
C TYR A 9 7.97 -24.06 6.32
N ASP A 10 7.71 -25.22 5.70
CA ASP A 10 6.87 -26.27 6.31
C ASP A 10 7.47 -26.78 7.62
N ALA A 11 8.80 -26.99 7.66
CA ALA A 11 9.51 -27.41 8.87
C ALA A 11 9.45 -26.36 9.99
N PHE A 12 9.48 -25.06 9.64
CA PHE A 12 9.29 -24.00 10.62
C PHE A 12 7.85 -23.94 11.13
N VAL A 13 6.85 -24.11 10.25
CA VAL A 13 5.44 -24.13 10.65
C VAL A 13 5.17 -25.28 11.60
N GLU A 14 5.67 -26.48 11.33
CA GLU A 14 5.56 -27.63 12.24
C GLU A 14 6.17 -27.33 13.62
N LEU A 15 7.38 -26.75 13.63
CA LEU A 15 8.05 -26.34 14.87
C LEU A 15 7.22 -25.31 15.65
N ALA A 16 6.68 -24.30 14.97
CA ALA A 16 5.90 -23.24 15.60
C ALA A 16 4.52 -23.74 16.08
N VAL A 17 3.88 -24.66 15.37
CA VAL A 17 2.62 -25.30 15.78
C VAL A 17 2.83 -26.21 17.00
N ALA A 18 4.02 -26.79 17.18
CA ALA A 18 4.34 -27.58 18.37
C ALA A 18 4.61 -26.71 19.62
N ASP A 19 4.99 -25.44 19.45
CA ASP A 19 5.28 -24.52 20.55
C ASP A 19 3.98 -23.89 21.09
N SER A 20 3.64 -24.16 22.35
CA SER A 20 2.45 -23.62 23.01
C SER A 20 2.53 -22.12 23.27
N ALA A 21 3.72 -21.52 23.22
CA ALA A 21 3.88 -20.07 23.31
C ALA A 21 3.41 -19.35 22.04
N VAL A 22 3.31 -20.04 20.89
CA VAL A 22 2.86 -19.44 19.62
C VAL A 22 1.33 -19.41 19.59
N VAL A 23 0.77 -18.21 19.57
CA VAL A 23 -0.68 -17.97 19.53
C VAL A 23 -1.19 -17.66 18.12
N GLY A 24 -0.30 -17.28 17.20
CA GLY A 24 -0.66 -17.00 15.82
C GLY A 24 0.49 -17.13 14.84
N LEU A 25 0.17 -17.52 13.60
CA LEU A 25 1.07 -17.48 12.46
C LEU A 25 0.38 -16.78 11.29
N VAL A 26 1.05 -15.79 10.70
CA VAL A 26 0.48 -14.97 9.62
C VAL A 26 1.47 -14.90 8.45
N LEU A 27 1.08 -15.47 7.31
CA LEU A 27 1.84 -15.46 6.07
C LEU A 27 1.47 -14.22 5.26
N LYS A 28 2.46 -13.36 4.93
CA LYS A 28 2.27 -12.19 4.06
C LYS A 28 2.98 -12.38 2.71
N GLY A 29 2.96 -11.31 1.91
CA GLY A 29 3.74 -11.24 0.68
C GLY A 29 3.17 -12.11 -0.44
N SER A 30 4.03 -12.51 -1.37
CA SER A 30 3.58 -13.08 -2.65
C SER A 30 2.91 -14.45 -2.51
N ARG A 31 3.21 -15.18 -1.43
CA ARG A 31 2.60 -16.47 -1.08
C ARG A 31 1.21 -16.32 -0.45
N ALA A 32 0.88 -15.12 0.03
CA ALA A 32 -0.46 -14.80 0.52
C ALA A 32 -1.44 -14.39 -0.59
N HIS A 33 -0.93 -14.05 -1.79
CA HIS A 33 -1.71 -13.51 -2.90
C HIS A 33 -1.83 -14.54 -4.04
N ASP A 34 -3.05 -15.00 -4.33
CA ASP A 34 -3.28 -15.98 -5.39
C ASP A 34 -2.79 -15.50 -6.75
N GLY A 35 -1.97 -16.33 -7.41
CA GLY A 35 -1.39 -16.04 -8.73
C GLY A 35 -0.18 -15.10 -8.72
N MET A 36 0.29 -14.64 -7.55
CA MET A 36 1.46 -13.74 -7.44
C MET A 36 2.78 -14.43 -7.07
N THR A 37 2.72 -15.74 -6.80
CA THR A 37 3.89 -16.56 -6.47
C THR A 37 4.74 -16.84 -7.71
N THR A 38 6.06 -16.74 -7.57
CA THR A 38 7.05 -17.01 -8.62
C THR A 38 8.13 -17.95 -8.11
N ALA A 39 9.04 -18.39 -9.00
CA ALA A 39 10.23 -19.16 -8.61
C ALA A 39 11.17 -18.40 -7.64
N HIS A 40 11.06 -17.07 -7.58
CA HIS A 40 11.85 -16.20 -6.70
C HIS A 40 11.09 -15.76 -5.44
N SER A 41 9.91 -16.32 -5.19
CA SER A 41 9.09 -16.00 -4.01
C SER A 41 9.55 -16.78 -2.78
N ASP A 42 9.97 -16.06 -1.77
CA ASP A 42 10.16 -16.50 -0.38
C ASP A 42 8.82 -16.60 0.39
N HIS A 43 8.90 -17.00 1.66
CA HIS A 43 7.79 -16.97 2.62
C HIS A 43 8.07 -15.91 3.67
N ASP A 44 7.25 -14.86 3.71
CA ASP A 44 7.26 -13.88 4.80
C ASP A 44 6.29 -14.32 5.91
N LEU A 45 6.79 -14.69 7.08
CA LEU A 45 5.97 -15.22 8.18
C LEU A 45 6.11 -14.39 9.45
N TYR A 46 4.98 -13.90 9.95
CA TYR A 46 4.85 -13.36 11.29
C TYR A 46 4.56 -14.49 12.28
N VAL A 47 5.29 -14.49 13.38
CA VAL A 47 5.20 -15.46 14.47
C VAL A 47 4.78 -14.69 15.71
N ILE A 48 3.50 -14.85 16.08
CA ILE A 48 2.90 -14.15 17.20
C ILE A 48 2.98 -15.05 18.44
N VAL A 49 3.71 -14.59 19.44
CA VAL A 49 3.89 -15.30 20.71
C VAL A 49 3.04 -14.68 21.81
N ALA A 50 2.54 -15.49 22.74
CA ALA A 50 1.83 -14.99 23.91
C ALA A 50 2.74 -14.05 24.72
N ASP A 51 2.14 -12.98 25.25
CA ASP A 51 2.88 -12.03 26.09
C ASP A 51 3.44 -12.73 27.33
N GLY A 52 4.73 -12.49 27.62
CA GLY A 52 5.43 -13.09 28.77
C GLY A 52 5.76 -14.58 28.64
N ALA A 53 5.40 -15.25 27.54
CA ALA A 53 5.75 -16.64 27.32
C ALA A 53 7.22 -16.81 26.89
N GLY A 54 7.90 -17.81 27.44
CA GLY A 54 9.25 -18.19 27.00
C GLY A 54 9.17 -19.07 25.76
N THR A 55 9.88 -18.71 24.69
CA THR A 55 10.03 -19.55 23.49
C THR A 55 11.46 -19.56 22.98
N GLY A 56 11.91 -20.73 22.53
CA GLY A 56 13.18 -20.89 21.83
C GLY A 56 13.17 -20.32 20.41
N LEU A 57 12.01 -19.91 19.88
CA LEU A 57 11.85 -19.37 18.53
C LEU A 57 12.39 -17.94 18.38
N THR A 58 12.57 -17.21 19.49
CA THR A 58 13.21 -15.87 19.51
C THR A 58 14.60 -15.87 18.88
N ARG A 59 15.32 -17.01 18.87
CA ARG A 59 16.61 -17.14 18.17
C ARG A 59 16.52 -16.94 16.65
N PHE A 60 15.31 -17.03 16.09
CA PHE A 60 15.03 -16.80 14.67
C PHE A 60 14.48 -15.39 14.40
N ALA A 61 14.35 -14.53 15.42
CA ALA A 61 13.85 -13.18 15.24
C ALA A 61 14.73 -12.37 14.27
N GLY A 62 14.11 -11.77 13.25
CA GLY A 62 14.82 -11.06 12.18
C GLY A 62 15.61 -11.97 11.24
N GLY A 63 15.45 -13.29 11.34
CA GLY A 63 16.06 -14.27 10.46
C GLY A 63 15.54 -14.09 9.03
N ARG A 64 16.47 -13.90 8.08
CA ARG A 64 16.18 -13.81 6.65
C ARG A 64 16.96 -14.84 5.87
N SER A 65 16.30 -15.48 4.92
CA SER A 65 16.90 -16.48 4.04
C SER A 65 16.27 -16.43 2.66
N ALA A 66 16.85 -17.12 1.69
CA ALA A 66 16.31 -17.14 0.32
C ALA A 66 14.89 -17.76 0.22
N GLY A 67 14.42 -18.48 1.24
CA GLY A 67 13.13 -19.18 1.21
C GLY A 67 12.17 -18.84 2.36
N LEU A 68 12.64 -18.14 3.39
CA LEU A 68 11.88 -17.87 4.61
C LEU A 68 12.45 -16.64 5.34
N ASP A 69 11.57 -15.67 5.59
CA ASP A 69 11.81 -14.46 6.37
C ASP A 69 10.85 -14.44 7.56
N LEU A 70 11.41 -14.26 8.77
CA LEU A 70 10.68 -14.39 10.03
C LEU A 70 10.63 -13.08 10.81
N VAL A 71 9.42 -12.68 11.18
CA VAL A 71 9.17 -11.61 12.15
C VAL A 71 8.54 -12.23 13.40
N VAL A 72 9.31 -12.30 14.49
CA VAL A 72 8.84 -12.83 15.77
C VAL A 72 8.52 -11.66 16.69
N LEU A 73 7.29 -11.60 17.19
CA LEU A 73 6.80 -10.51 18.05
C LEU A 73 5.72 -11.00 19.01
N THR A 74 5.47 -10.27 20.08
CA THR A 74 4.43 -10.64 21.05
C THR A 74 3.03 -10.28 20.56
N LEU A 75 1.99 -10.86 21.17
CA LEU A 75 0.61 -10.53 20.86
C LEU A 75 0.31 -9.03 21.06
N SER A 76 0.82 -8.43 22.13
CA SER A 76 0.66 -6.99 22.37
C SER A 76 1.33 -6.15 21.29
N GLU A 77 2.54 -6.53 20.84
CA GLU A 77 3.22 -5.87 19.72
C GLU A 77 2.45 -6.03 18.41
N PHE A 78 1.87 -7.21 18.18
CA PHE A 78 1.07 -7.51 16.99
C PHE A 78 -0.23 -6.71 16.95
N CYS A 79 -0.87 -6.48 18.09
CA CYS A 79 -2.13 -5.75 18.17
C CYS A 79 -1.91 -4.23 18.16
N GLY A 80 -0.81 -3.76 18.74
CA GLY A 80 -0.50 -2.34 18.89
C GLY A 80 0.44 -1.78 17.82
N ALA A 81 1.28 -0.84 18.25
CA ALA A 81 2.24 -0.11 17.42
C ALA A 81 3.52 -0.89 17.09
N GLY A 82 3.60 -2.18 17.43
CA GLY A 82 4.78 -3.00 17.15
C GLY A 82 4.94 -3.33 15.66
N VAL A 83 3.92 -3.09 14.84
CA VAL A 83 3.98 -3.23 13.39
C VAL A 83 4.08 -1.86 12.74
N PRO A 84 5.13 -1.59 11.93
CA PRO A 84 5.24 -0.34 11.19
C PRO A 84 4.07 -0.11 10.22
N ASP A 85 3.65 1.15 10.03
CA ASP A 85 2.53 1.49 9.16
C ASP A 85 2.72 1.03 7.70
N TRP A 86 3.96 0.98 7.21
CA TRP A 86 4.25 0.52 5.85
C TRP A 86 3.93 -0.98 5.65
N GLU A 87 3.86 -1.79 6.72
CA GLU A 87 3.43 -3.20 6.66
C GLU A 87 1.90 -3.36 6.62
N ARG A 88 1.13 -2.27 6.85
CA ARG A 88 -0.33 -2.35 6.98
C ARG A 88 -0.99 -3.05 5.81
N TYR A 89 -0.62 -2.70 4.57
CA TYR A 89 -1.16 -3.36 3.39
C TYR A 89 -0.82 -4.86 3.34
N ALA A 90 0.41 -5.22 3.68
CA ALA A 90 0.85 -6.61 3.62
C ALA A 90 0.08 -7.49 4.62
N LEU A 91 -0.20 -6.95 5.81
CA LEU A 91 -1.05 -7.62 6.81
C LEU A 91 -2.54 -7.61 6.43
N ALA A 92 -3.05 -6.53 5.84
CA ALA A 92 -4.44 -6.43 5.36
C ALA A 92 -4.83 -7.50 4.33
N ARG A 93 -3.83 -8.11 3.68
CA ARG A 93 -3.98 -9.19 2.69
C ARG A 93 -3.24 -10.47 3.07
N ALA A 94 -2.78 -10.57 4.32
CA ALA A 94 -2.08 -11.74 4.81
C ALA A 94 -3.06 -12.93 5.03
N ARG A 95 -2.49 -14.13 5.09
CA ARG A 95 -3.19 -15.38 5.39
C ARG A 95 -2.86 -15.82 6.80
N VAL A 96 -3.90 -16.12 7.57
CA VAL A 96 -3.76 -16.78 8.86
C VAL A 96 -3.42 -18.26 8.62
N VAL A 97 -2.27 -18.69 9.13
CA VAL A 97 -1.81 -20.09 9.09
C VAL A 97 -2.18 -20.81 10.39
N LEU A 98 -2.11 -20.10 11.52
CA LEU A 98 -2.50 -20.56 12.85
C LEU A 98 -3.17 -19.42 13.60
N ASP A 99 -4.25 -19.72 14.31
CA ASP A 99 -4.91 -18.81 15.24
C ASP A 99 -5.42 -19.63 16.44
N ARG A 100 -4.76 -19.48 17.59
CA ARG A 100 -5.16 -20.11 18.85
C ARG A 100 -6.06 -19.22 19.70
N LEU A 101 -6.45 -18.05 19.19
CA LEU A 101 -7.25 -17.04 19.89
C LEU A 101 -8.68 -17.02 19.39
N ASP A 102 -9.18 -18.15 18.89
CA ASP A 102 -10.54 -18.33 18.36
C ASP A 102 -10.93 -17.23 17.34
N GLY A 103 -10.02 -16.93 16.41
CA GLY A 103 -10.21 -15.90 15.38
C GLY A 103 -9.70 -14.50 15.78
N GLY A 104 -9.04 -14.37 16.93
CA GLY A 104 -8.45 -13.11 17.38
C GLY A 104 -7.42 -12.55 16.40
N ILE A 105 -6.54 -13.40 15.84
CA ILE A 105 -5.54 -12.96 14.84
C ILE A 105 -6.24 -12.51 13.57
N ALA A 106 -7.25 -13.26 13.11
CA ALA A 106 -8.03 -12.89 11.94
C ALA A 106 -8.73 -11.53 12.11
N ARG A 107 -9.28 -11.25 13.30
CA ARG A 107 -9.93 -9.97 13.61
C ARG A 107 -8.93 -8.81 13.55
N VAL A 108 -7.75 -8.99 14.15
CA VAL A 108 -6.67 -8.01 14.12
C VAL A 108 -6.18 -7.69 12.69
N LEU A 109 -6.16 -8.67 11.78
CA LEU A 109 -5.88 -8.44 10.37
C LEU A 109 -7.03 -7.72 9.64
N ALA A 110 -8.27 -8.06 9.95
CA ALA A 110 -9.46 -7.43 9.38
C ALA A 110 -9.54 -5.94 9.76
N ASP A 111 -9.19 -5.60 11.00
CA ASP A 111 -9.13 -4.21 11.47
C ASP A 111 -8.08 -3.41 10.69
N ARG A 112 -6.88 -3.98 10.46
CA ARG A 112 -5.82 -3.36 9.64
C ARG A 112 -6.16 -3.22 8.17
N ALA A 113 -7.11 -4.00 7.65
CA ALA A 113 -7.53 -3.92 6.27
C ALA A 113 -8.35 -2.67 5.97
N ARG A 114 -8.73 -1.90 7.00
CA ARG A 114 -9.44 -0.63 6.85
C ARG A 114 -8.76 0.47 7.64
N LEU A 115 -8.80 1.67 7.06
CA LEU A 115 -8.49 2.89 7.79
C LEU A 115 -9.71 3.28 8.62
N ASP A 116 -9.47 3.84 9.80
CA ASP A 116 -10.55 4.46 10.57
C ASP A 116 -11.06 5.71 9.84
N THR A 117 -12.30 6.11 10.08
CA THR A 117 -12.91 7.24 9.35
C THR A 117 -12.10 8.53 9.52
N ASP A 118 -11.67 8.83 10.75
CA ASP A 118 -10.91 10.04 11.03
C ASP A 118 -9.47 9.95 10.49
N GLU A 119 -8.87 8.75 10.52
CA GLU A 119 -7.57 8.49 9.92
C GLU A 119 -7.64 8.71 8.41
N ALA A 120 -8.58 8.05 7.74
CA ALA A 120 -8.79 8.19 6.31
C ALA A 120 -9.04 9.65 5.90
N PHE A 121 -9.87 10.38 6.64
CA PHE A 121 -10.14 11.79 6.33
C PHE A 121 -8.88 12.66 6.45
N ARG A 122 -8.08 12.49 7.51
CA ARG A 122 -6.81 13.22 7.66
C ARG A 122 -5.81 12.86 6.56
N ASP A 123 -5.66 11.56 6.29
CA ASP A 123 -4.72 11.06 5.28
C ASP A 123 -5.12 11.51 3.88
N CYS A 124 -6.41 11.48 3.53
CA CYS A 124 -6.93 12.01 2.28
C CYS A 124 -6.55 13.46 2.08
N GLY A 125 -6.73 14.32 3.10
CA GLY A 125 -6.34 15.72 3.01
C GLY A 125 -4.84 15.90 2.74
N ALA A 126 -4.00 15.18 3.48
CA ALA A 126 -2.54 15.25 3.32
C ALA A 126 -2.07 14.73 1.94
N TRP A 127 -2.62 13.61 1.48
CA TRP A 127 -2.25 13.03 0.18
C TRP A 127 -2.79 13.83 -0.99
N LEU A 128 -3.97 14.43 -0.86
CA LEU A 128 -4.53 15.33 -1.86
C LEU A 128 -3.66 16.58 -2.04
N ASP A 129 -3.24 17.20 -0.94
CA ASP A 129 -2.33 18.36 -0.99
C ASP A 129 -0.99 18.00 -1.62
N ALA A 130 -0.41 16.86 -1.26
CA ALA A 130 0.84 16.38 -1.85
C ALA A 130 0.70 16.05 -3.35
N TYR A 131 -0.44 15.49 -3.76
CA TYR A 131 -0.78 15.25 -5.16
C TYR A 131 -0.93 16.57 -5.94
N ALA A 132 -1.62 17.56 -5.39
CA ALA A 132 -1.75 18.89 -5.98
C ALA A 132 -0.38 19.56 -6.12
N ASN A 133 0.46 19.52 -5.08
CA ASN A 133 1.79 20.11 -5.11
C ASN A 133 2.71 19.49 -6.16
N SER A 134 2.79 18.16 -6.22
CA SER A 134 3.59 17.47 -7.23
C SER A 134 3.05 17.71 -8.65
N SER A 135 1.72 17.72 -8.84
CA SER A 135 1.09 18.05 -10.12
C SER A 135 1.37 19.49 -10.56
N TYR A 136 1.26 20.46 -9.65
CA TYR A 136 1.55 21.87 -9.91
C TYR A 136 3.01 22.09 -10.31
N ARG A 137 3.97 21.50 -9.56
CA ARG A 137 5.40 21.56 -9.86
C ARG A 137 5.70 20.90 -11.20
N TRP A 138 5.09 19.76 -11.49
CA TRP A 138 5.21 19.10 -12.78
C TRP A 138 4.75 20.01 -13.93
N VAL A 139 3.53 20.55 -13.90
CA VAL A 139 3.01 21.41 -14.97
C VAL A 139 3.90 22.64 -15.18
N LYS A 140 4.41 23.24 -14.10
CA LYS A 140 5.35 24.37 -14.19
C LYS A 140 6.67 23.97 -14.83
N ASN A 141 7.28 22.89 -14.37
CA ASN A 141 8.53 22.38 -14.94
C ASN A 141 8.36 22.02 -16.42
N HIS A 142 7.21 21.47 -16.81
CA HIS A 142 6.89 21.21 -18.22
C HIS A 142 6.80 22.50 -19.04
N ARG A 143 6.05 23.50 -18.56
CA ARG A 143 5.93 24.82 -19.19
C ARG A 143 7.31 25.49 -19.36
N ASP A 144 8.19 25.33 -18.38
CA ASP A 144 9.52 25.95 -18.34
C ASP A 144 10.58 25.13 -19.12
N GLY A 145 10.19 24.00 -19.76
CA GLY A 145 11.08 23.17 -20.56
C GLY A 145 12.02 22.27 -19.74
N LEU A 146 11.82 22.15 -18.43
CA LEU A 146 12.64 21.36 -17.51
C LEU A 146 12.22 19.87 -17.51
N ALA A 147 12.51 19.18 -18.61
CA ALA A 147 11.98 17.84 -18.89
C ALA A 147 12.26 16.80 -17.78
N LEU A 148 13.49 16.72 -17.25
CA LEU A 148 13.81 15.75 -16.19
C LEU A 148 13.05 16.05 -14.89
N ALA A 149 13.02 17.32 -14.47
CA ALA A 149 12.30 17.73 -13.26
C ALA A 149 10.80 17.45 -13.40
N ALA A 150 10.21 17.79 -14.55
CA ALA A 150 8.82 17.48 -14.88
C ALA A 150 8.52 15.98 -14.78
N ARG A 151 9.43 15.12 -15.27
CA ARG A 151 9.27 13.66 -15.24
C ARG A 151 9.38 13.06 -13.83
N LEU A 152 10.24 13.61 -12.98
CA LEU A 152 10.35 13.19 -11.59
C LEU A 152 9.09 13.57 -10.81
N ASP A 153 8.61 14.81 -10.98
CA ASP A 153 7.37 15.28 -10.34
C ASP A 153 6.14 14.49 -10.81
N ALA A 154 6.09 14.10 -12.10
CA ALA A 154 5.07 13.20 -12.61
C ALA A 154 5.08 11.84 -11.91
N GLY A 155 6.28 11.26 -11.69
CA GLY A 155 6.45 10.01 -10.94
C GLY A 155 5.97 10.12 -9.49
N ASP A 156 6.38 11.18 -8.79
CA ASP A 156 5.95 11.46 -7.41
C ASP A 156 4.43 11.61 -7.31
N SER A 157 3.82 12.34 -8.24
CA SER A 157 2.37 12.57 -8.25
C SER A 157 1.55 11.28 -8.30
N MET A 158 2.04 10.24 -8.98
CA MET A 158 1.33 8.96 -9.06
C MET A 158 1.33 8.20 -7.73
N ARG A 159 2.38 8.34 -6.92
CA ARG A 159 2.36 7.79 -5.56
C ARG A 159 1.26 8.48 -4.76
N PHE A 160 1.28 9.81 -4.70
CA PHE A 160 0.31 10.59 -3.92
C PHE A 160 -1.14 10.38 -4.39
N LEU A 161 -1.37 10.30 -5.70
CA LEU A 161 -2.67 9.97 -6.27
C LEU A 161 -3.17 8.63 -5.73
N LEU A 162 -2.35 7.58 -5.80
CA LEU A 162 -2.76 6.26 -5.33
C LEU A 162 -2.99 6.24 -3.81
N GLU A 163 -2.15 6.90 -3.01
CA GLU A 163 -2.38 7.02 -1.56
C GLU A 163 -3.73 7.70 -1.28
N PHE A 164 -4.02 8.82 -1.95
CA PHE A 164 -5.28 9.54 -1.82
C PHE A 164 -6.48 8.65 -2.18
N LEU A 165 -6.45 7.96 -3.33
CA LEU A 165 -7.58 7.15 -3.78
C LEU A 165 -7.83 5.94 -2.87
N PHE A 166 -6.79 5.28 -2.37
CA PHE A 166 -6.96 4.18 -1.43
C PHE A 166 -7.47 4.68 -0.07
N ALA A 167 -6.94 5.79 0.44
CA ALA A 167 -7.42 6.42 1.66
C ALA A 167 -8.89 6.85 1.56
N LEU A 168 -9.31 7.38 0.40
CA LEU A 168 -10.68 7.80 0.13
C LEU A 168 -11.68 6.64 0.29
N HIS A 169 -11.23 5.42 0.00
CA HIS A 169 -11.99 4.20 0.17
C HIS A 169 -11.64 3.44 1.45
N ARG A 170 -10.99 4.11 2.40
CA ARG A 170 -10.58 3.60 3.71
C ARG A 170 -9.75 2.33 3.62
N ARG A 171 -8.88 2.22 2.61
CA ARG A 171 -8.04 1.04 2.37
C ARG A 171 -6.57 1.44 2.41
N PRO A 172 -5.69 0.57 2.92
CA PRO A 172 -4.26 0.78 2.75
C PRO A 172 -3.87 0.60 1.28
N ARG A 173 -2.93 1.43 0.82
CA ARG A 173 -2.43 1.41 -0.55
C ARG A 173 -1.52 0.18 -0.80
N PRO A 174 -1.73 -0.59 -1.87
CA PRO A 174 -0.91 -1.75 -2.21
C PRO A 174 0.52 -1.38 -2.57
N TYR A 175 1.48 -2.28 -2.27
CA TYR A 175 2.79 -2.21 -2.92
C TYR A 175 2.64 -2.27 -4.44
N ASN A 176 3.53 -1.61 -5.19
CA ASN A 176 3.42 -1.48 -6.66
C ASN A 176 3.23 -2.85 -7.35
N LYS A 177 3.95 -3.88 -6.88
CA LYS A 177 3.85 -5.27 -7.39
C LYS A 177 2.42 -5.85 -7.30
N TYR A 178 1.62 -5.39 -6.34
CA TYR A 178 0.27 -5.90 -6.08
C TYR A 178 -0.85 -4.94 -6.53
N LEU A 179 -0.51 -3.76 -7.09
CA LEU A 179 -1.51 -2.75 -7.43
C LEU A 179 -2.56 -3.26 -8.43
N GLU A 180 -2.13 -3.86 -9.52
CA GLU A 180 -3.04 -4.42 -10.53
C GLU A 180 -3.84 -5.59 -9.97
N TRP A 181 -3.19 -6.48 -9.22
CA TRP A 181 -3.84 -7.61 -8.56
C TRP A 181 -4.96 -7.17 -7.60
N GLU A 182 -4.68 -6.13 -6.80
CA GLU A 182 -5.60 -5.57 -5.80
C GLU A 182 -6.79 -4.90 -6.49
N LEU A 183 -6.57 -4.11 -7.54
CA LEU A 183 -7.64 -3.41 -8.25
C LEU A 183 -8.49 -4.33 -9.13
N ALA A 184 -7.95 -5.45 -9.61
CA ALA A 184 -8.71 -6.46 -10.35
C ALA A 184 -9.69 -7.23 -9.44
N ARG A 185 -9.33 -7.44 -8.17
CA ARG A 185 -10.15 -8.20 -7.20
C ARG A 185 -11.04 -7.31 -6.35
N TYR A 186 -10.54 -6.13 -6.03
CA TYR A 186 -11.16 -5.17 -5.13
C TYR A 186 -11.11 -3.79 -5.78
N PRO A 187 -11.92 -3.55 -6.83
CA PRO A 187 -11.93 -2.27 -7.53
C PRO A 187 -12.29 -1.11 -6.60
N LEU A 188 -11.76 0.07 -6.88
CA LEU A 188 -12.10 1.29 -6.15
C LEU A 188 -13.45 1.82 -6.66
N PRO A 189 -14.46 2.01 -5.80
CA PRO A 189 -15.76 2.52 -6.21
C PRO A 189 -15.67 3.84 -6.98
N GLY A 190 -16.33 3.95 -8.13
CA GLY A 190 -16.30 5.15 -8.96
C GLY A 190 -15.03 5.32 -9.79
N TRP A 191 -14.10 4.37 -9.75
CA TRP A 191 -12.88 4.33 -10.55
C TRP A 191 -12.84 3.10 -11.46
N ASP A 192 -12.71 3.32 -12.76
CA ASP A 192 -12.48 2.23 -13.70
C ASP A 192 -11.01 1.78 -13.59
N THR A 193 -10.79 0.52 -13.23
CA THR A 193 -9.45 -0.05 -13.01
C THR A 193 -8.56 0.06 -14.24
N GLY A 194 -9.08 -0.22 -15.44
CA GLY A 194 -8.29 -0.20 -16.67
C GLY A 194 -7.87 1.22 -17.05
N VAL A 195 -8.81 2.16 -17.00
CA VAL A 195 -8.55 3.59 -17.26
C VAL A 195 -7.57 4.16 -16.25
N LEU A 196 -7.70 3.84 -14.96
CA LEU A 196 -6.80 4.29 -13.91
C LEU A 196 -5.38 3.77 -14.12
N LEU A 197 -5.22 2.46 -14.31
CA LEU A 197 -3.90 1.84 -14.51
C LEU A 197 -3.23 2.32 -15.81
N HIS A 198 -4.01 2.48 -16.88
CA HIS A 198 -3.51 3.07 -18.12
C HIS A 198 -3.01 4.51 -17.90
N ALA A 199 -3.78 5.34 -17.21
CA ALA A 199 -3.39 6.71 -16.92
C ALA A 199 -2.12 6.79 -16.06
N VAL A 200 -2.05 6.00 -14.97
CA VAL A 200 -0.86 5.91 -14.11
C VAL A 200 0.36 5.48 -14.93
N GLY A 201 0.24 4.41 -15.73
CA GLY A 201 1.32 3.91 -16.57
C GLY A 201 1.81 4.95 -17.59
N ARG A 202 0.88 5.60 -18.31
CA ARG A 202 1.19 6.65 -19.29
C ARG A 202 1.84 7.87 -18.66
N ILE A 203 1.33 8.34 -17.53
CA ILE A 203 1.90 9.49 -16.81
C ILE A 203 3.30 9.17 -16.30
N SER A 204 3.49 8.03 -15.63
CA SER A 204 4.82 7.62 -15.14
C SER A 204 5.83 7.41 -16.29
N ALA A 205 5.38 6.88 -17.44
CA ALA A 205 6.23 6.54 -18.57
C ALA A 205 6.52 7.70 -19.53
N ALA A 206 5.61 8.67 -19.68
CA ALA A 206 5.71 9.75 -20.66
C ALA A 206 5.69 11.17 -20.04
N GLY A 207 5.13 11.34 -18.84
CA GLY A 207 4.85 12.69 -18.31
C GLY A 207 3.81 13.41 -19.17
N ASP A 208 2.70 12.73 -19.48
CA ASP A 208 1.59 13.26 -20.29
C ASP A 208 0.76 14.29 -19.52
N VAL A 209 0.99 15.58 -19.77
CA VAL A 209 0.37 16.70 -19.04
C VAL A 209 -1.13 16.79 -19.32
N SER A 210 -1.56 16.64 -20.58
CA SER A 210 -2.98 16.70 -20.91
C SER A 210 -3.77 15.56 -20.23
N LEU A 211 -3.18 14.36 -20.16
CA LEU A 211 -3.76 13.25 -19.40
C LEU A 211 -3.79 13.52 -17.90
N GLN A 212 -2.74 14.11 -17.34
CA GLN A 212 -2.74 14.52 -15.93
C GLN A 212 -3.83 15.53 -15.63
N ARG A 213 -4.05 16.53 -16.46
CA ARG A 213 -5.09 17.54 -16.21
C ARG A 213 -6.50 16.96 -16.24
N ARG A 214 -6.76 16.03 -17.16
CA ARG A 214 -8.00 15.25 -17.18
C ARG A 214 -8.16 14.38 -15.92
N MET A 215 -7.07 13.76 -15.48
CA MET A 215 -7.06 13.00 -14.23
C MET A 215 -7.33 13.92 -13.02
N PHE A 216 -6.70 15.09 -12.98
CA PHE A 216 -6.87 16.08 -11.92
C PHE A 216 -8.31 16.54 -11.79
N ALA A 217 -9.01 16.82 -12.90
CA ALA A 217 -10.43 17.18 -12.86
C ALA A 217 -11.30 16.09 -12.19
N ARG A 218 -11.00 14.80 -12.46
CA ARG A 218 -11.69 13.68 -11.82
C ARG A 218 -11.35 13.56 -10.33
N VAL A 219 -10.10 13.77 -9.98
CA VAL A 219 -9.63 13.78 -8.58
C VAL A 219 -10.26 14.95 -7.81
N GLU A 220 -10.31 16.14 -8.39
CA GLU A 220 -10.93 17.33 -7.81
C GLU A 220 -12.42 17.06 -7.50
N GLN A 221 -13.16 16.49 -8.45
CA GLN A 221 -14.56 16.13 -8.20
C GLN A 221 -14.68 15.12 -7.05
N ALA A 222 -13.91 14.03 -7.08
CA ALA A 222 -13.95 13.01 -6.03
C ALA A 222 -13.56 13.56 -4.65
N ALA A 223 -12.57 14.46 -4.59
CA ALA A 223 -12.17 15.13 -3.35
C ALA A 223 -13.28 16.04 -2.80
N ARG A 224 -13.93 16.83 -3.65
CA ARG A 224 -15.03 17.70 -3.24
C ARG A 224 -16.23 16.91 -2.75
N ASP A 225 -16.61 15.84 -3.46
CA ASP A 225 -17.71 14.95 -3.06
C ASP A 225 -17.44 14.26 -1.72
N ALA A 226 -16.17 14.07 -1.37
CA ALA A 226 -15.73 13.49 -0.11
C ALA A 226 -15.50 14.50 1.02
N GLY A 227 -15.76 15.80 0.79
CA GLY A 227 -15.60 16.85 1.79
C GLY A 227 -14.18 17.41 1.93
N HIS A 228 -13.28 17.13 0.97
CA HIS A 228 -11.91 17.66 0.95
C HIS A 228 -11.75 18.92 0.08
N GLY A 229 -12.84 19.60 -0.27
CA GLY A 229 -12.81 20.79 -1.13
C GLY A 229 -11.91 21.91 -0.61
N GLU A 230 -11.91 22.15 0.71
CA GLU A 230 -11.11 23.20 1.34
C GLU A 230 -9.59 23.03 1.12
N VAL A 231 -9.12 21.78 1.03
CA VAL A 231 -7.70 21.48 0.74
C VAL A 231 -7.32 22.03 -0.63
N LEU A 232 -8.19 21.87 -1.62
CA LEU A 232 -7.97 22.40 -2.97
C LEU A 232 -8.16 23.92 -3.00
N ASP A 233 -9.18 24.44 -2.32
CA ASP A 233 -9.48 25.88 -2.34
C ASP A 233 -8.33 26.71 -1.75
N ALA A 234 -7.54 26.15 -0.82
CA ALA A 234 -6.31 26.76 -0.29
C ALA A 234 -5.23 27.03 -1.35
N TRP A 235 -5.26 26.34 -2.50
CA TRP A 235 -4.34 26.57 -3.62
C TRP A 235 -4.69 27.80 -4.48
N GLY A 236 -5.91 28.33 -4.36
CA GLY A 236 -6.40 29.47 -5.15
C GLY A 236 -6.18 29.29 -6.66
N ASP A 237 -5.68 30.35 -7.31
CA ASP A 237 -5.41 30.39 -8.76
C ASP A 237 -4.39 29.32 -9.22
N GLY A 238 -3.64 28.71 -8.31
CA GLY A 238 -2.72 27.62 -8.61
C GLY A 238 -3.43 26.39 -9.21
N LEU A 239 -4.71 26.18 -8.88
CA LEU A 239 -5.52 25.08 -9.42
C LEU A 239 -5.68 25.15 -10.94
N ASP A 240 -5.74 26.36 -11.51
CA ASP A 240 -6.05 26.54 -12.93
C ASP A 240 -4.96 26.00 -13.87
N LEU A 241 -3.73 25.85 -13.37
CA LEU A 241 -2.64 25.21 -14.11
C LEU A 241 -2.83 23.68 -14.22
N MET A 242 -3.47 23.07 -13.22
CA MET A 242 -3.69 21.62 -13.13
C MET A 242 -5.03 21.18 -13.74
N ARG A 243 -5.96 22.12 -13.94
CA ARG A 243 -7.23 21.84 -14.63
C ARG A 243 -7.05 21.71 -16.14
N PRO A 244 -7.97 21.01 -16.84
CA PRO A 244 -7.95 20.92 -18.29
C PRO A 244 -7.94 22.30 -18.96
N GLN A 245 -7.08 22.46 -19.96
CA GLN A 245 -7.00 23.67 -20.78
C GLN A 245 -7.62 23.41 -22.16
N ALA A 246 -8.01 24.48 -22.87
CA ALA A 246 -8.61 24.37 -24.20
C ALA A 246 -7.78 23.52 -25.19
N THR A 247 -6.45 23.56 -25.05
CA THR A 247 -5.49 22.79 -25.85
C THR A 247 -5.50 21.28 -25.56
N ASP A 248 -6.10 20.83 -24.45
CA ASP A 248 -6.11 19.42 -24.03
C ASP A 248 -7.24 18.60 -24.71
N SER A 249 -8.06 19.24 -25.55
CA SER A 249 -9.18 18.63 -26.29
C SER A 249 -8.77 17.96 -27.61
N GLY A 250 -7.48 18.01 -27.97
CA GLY A 250 -6.98 17.64 -29.30
C GLY A 250 -6.60 16.17 -29.52
N THR A 251 -6.75 15.29 -28.54
CA THR A 251 -6.32 13.90 -28.65
C THR A 251 -7.38 12.97 -28.06
N THR A 252 -8.28 12.51 -28.93
CA THR A 252 -9.17 11.36 -28.68
C THR A 252 -8.51 10.09 -29.16
#